data_AF-A0A1Y5IDD5-F1
#
_entry.id   AF-A0A1Y5IDD5-F1
#
_cell.length_a   1.000
_cell.length_b   1.000
_cell.length_c   1.000
_cell.angle_alpha   90.00
_cell.angle_beta   90.00
_cell.angle_gamma   90.00
#
_symmetry.space_group_name_H-M   'P 1'
#
loop_
_entity.id
_entity.type
_entity.pdbx_description
1 polymer ?
#
loop_
_entity_poly.entity_id
_entity_poly.type
_entity_poly.pdbx_seq_one_letter_code
_entity_poly.pdbx_strand_id
1 'polypeptide(L)'
;MAPDAPASDLDRGKQKLDAFRRAKAKKSDALKKKTTEDDASSTDARRSDATTPPDAADDEVATLRAKLVKAVKKGKSIEQELTSAKASLEELTKENARLRSTADERGERDAGANAEMKEIGERLEAAEREASMAKTKIAEMERERAAFETRAGAMDGEVRALEAKAKESSKELSDAREALREAETRANESMRDAVESKERAAREAEAVTKLREALDDARAKTEAAERETESFRRSAERTSSGAESRVMELSAEMEAKTAKLQSLEAELLSISSAAEEEKATLATENVRLMNKLDECRLAMEEVESEKEVFASECERALRESEEHQRTVAQLRQKLQEAESLAESNANELNSLKLSSETNIAVAQAEKRAQEAEEALSMAQDDTNRIKSTSESQLNEMRAKLASVESALKAERSKSPPQPNNSDEMMGLRQQLDTANRQIEQLQSLLSDARASKTASASFTNKKNEDFAETDIEGAVLTGGSYAFVPLQGHLKSATNTPALQHPVALQIAANFDRASVYLQRRPFVRVALSFYLILLHLYMLV
;
A
#
# COMPACT_ATOMS: atom_id res chain seq x y z
N MET A 1 131.26 -34.69 -41.41
CA MET A 1 129.89 -34.13 -41.26
C MET A 1 128.91 -35.16 -41.79
N ALA A 2 127.72 -35.27 -41.22
CA ALA A 2 126.66 -36.17 -41.71
C ALA A 2 126.10 -35.64 -43.06
N PRO A 3 125.30 -36.43 -43.81
CA PRO A 3 123.98 -36.88 -43.35
C PRO A 3 123.85 -38.40 -43.10
N ASP A 4 122.86 -38.76 -42.30
CA ASP A 4 122.51 -40.15 -41.98
C ASP A 4 121.89 -40.87 -43.19
N ALA A 5 122.28 -42.13 -43.40
CA ALA A 5 121.57 -43.02 -44.32
C ALA A 5 120.24 -43.46 -43.67
N PRO A 6 119.08 -43.24 -44.31
CA PRO A 6 117.79 -43.65 -43.74
C PRO A 6 117.72 -45.17 -43.65
N ALA A 7 117.67 -45.70 -42.43
CA ALA A 7 117.49 -47.13 -42.18
C ALA A 7 116.20 -47.63 -42.87
N SER A 8 116.29 -48.76 -43.57
CA SER A 8 115.18 -49.25 -44.39
C SER A 8 113.93 -49.47 -43.53
N ASP A 9 112.75 -49.14 -44.05
CA ASP A 9 111.49 -49.38 -43.34
C ASP A 9 111.25 -50.87 -43.07
N LEU A 10 111.95 -51.76 -43.79
CA LEU A 10 111.96 -53.19 -43.58
C LEU A 10 112.71 -53.57 -42.29
N ASP A 11 113.81 -52.90 -41.96
CA ASP A 11 114.53 -53.07 -40.70
C ASP A 11 113.85 -52.32 -39.53
N ARG A 12 113.25 -51.17 -39.82
CA ARG A 12 112.37 -50.45 -38.89
C ARG A 12 111.13 -51.28 -38.53
N GLY A 13 110.59 -52.02 -39.50
CA GLY A 13 109.53 -53.01 -39.34
C GLY A 13 109.97 -54.20 -38.50
N LYS A 14 111.12 -54.82 -38.79
CA LYS A 14 111.71 -55.90 -37.97
C LYS A 14 111.90 -55.47 -36.52
N GLN A 15 112.49 -54.28 -36.27
CA GLN A 15 112.67 -53.76 -34.91
C GLN A 15 111.34 -53.60 -34.17
N LYS A 16 110.29 -53.06 -34.81
CA LYS A 16 108.95 -52.96 -34.22
C LYS A 16 108.35 -54.35 -33.93
N LEU A 17 108.50 -55.31 -34.84
CA LEU A 17 107.91 -56.65 -34.70
C LEU A 17 108.62 -57.49 -33.64
N ASP A 18 109.95 -57.38 -33.52
CA ASP A 18 110.70 -58.03 -32.45
C ASP A 18 110.57 -57.31 -31.10
N ALA A 19 110.37 -55.98 -31.08
CA ALA A 19 109.96 -55.27 -29.87
C ALA A 19 108.57 -55.74 -29.41
N PHE A 20 107.62 -55.94 -30.33
CA PHE A 20 106.29 -56.47 -30.02
C PHE A 20 106.35 -57.93 -29.53
N ARG A 21 107.20 -58.78 -30.12
CA ARG A 21 107.46 -60.15 -29.63
C ARG A 21 108.05 -60.14 -28.22
N ARG A 22 109.05 -59.29 -27.94
CA ARG A 22 109.65 -59.13 -26.59
C ARG A 22 108.63 -58.59 -25.58
N ALA A 23 107.74 -57.68 -26.00
CA ALA A 23 106.65 -57.19 -25.16
C ALA A 23 105.59 -58.26 -24.88
N LYS A 24 105.21 -59.07 -25.89
CA LYS A 24 104.25 -60.16 -25.73
C LYS A 24 104.80 -61.29 -24.85
N ALA A 25 106.08 -61.64 -24.99
CA ALA A 25 106.77 -62.57 -24.09
C ALA A 25 106.81 -62.07 -22.65
N LYS A 26 107.22 -60.81 -22.41
CA LYS A 26 107.15 -60.18 -21.07
C LYS A 26 105.73 -60.15 -20.50
N LYS A 27 104.69 -60.08 -21.34
CA LYS A 27 103.29 -60.10 -20.90
C LYS A 27 102.76 -61.53 -20.64
N SER A 28 103.28 -62.56 -21.31
CA SER A 28 102.95 -63.96 -20.98
C SER A 28 103.67 -64.46 -19.72
N ASP A 29 104.92 -64.07 -19.51
CA ASP A 29 105.67 -64.45 -18.31
C ASP A 29 105.15 -63.72 -17.06
N ALA A 30 104.64 -62.50 -17.21
CA ALA A 30 103.91 -61.79 -16.15
C ALA A 30 102.56 -62.42 -15.81
N LEU A 31 101.90 -63.13 -16.74
CA LEU A 31 100.58 -63.76 -16.52
C LEU A 31 100.67 -65.19 -15.97
N LYS A 32 101.85 -65.83 -15.98
CA LYS A 32 102.08 -67.15 -15.38
C LYS A 32 102.63 -67.10 -13.94
N LYS A 33 102.68 -65.92 -13.32
CA LYS A 33 103.29 -65.74 -11.98
C LYS A 33 102.39 -64.99 -10.98
N LYS A 34 101.06 -65.06 -11.14
CA LYS A 34 100.09 -64.51 -10.17
C LYS A 34 98.77 -65.30 -10.13
N THR A 35 98.86 -66.59 -9.82
CA THR A 35 97.72 -67.49 -9.55
C THR A 35 98.08 -68.50 -8.45
N THR A 36 98.06 -68.05 -7.21
CA THR A 36 98.07 -68.81 -5.94
C THR A 36 97.63 -67.85 -4.84
N GLU A 37 96.79 -68.31 -3.90
CA GLU A 37 96.20 -67.55 -2.76
C GLU A 37 95.20 -66.42 -3.19
N ASP A 38 94.02 -66.16 -2.60
CA ASP A 38 92.98 -66.87 -1.79
C ASP A 38 91.75 -65.90 -1.66
N ASP A 39 90.52 -66.21 -1.21
CA ASP A 39 89.63 -67.40 -1.32
C ASP A 39 88.17 -67.00 -0.85
N ALA A 40 87.17 -67.90 -1.01
CA ALA A 40 85.88 -68.01 -0.29
C ALA A 40 84.72 -66.97 -0.45
N SER A 41 83.50 -67.52 -0.64
CA SER A 41 82.14 -66.98 -0.30
C SER A 41 81.55 -65.83 -1.17
N SER A 42 80.23 -65.56 -1.23
CA SER A 42 79.03 -66.14 -0.58
C SER A 42 77.76 -66.01 -1.47
N THR A 43 76.59 -66.48 -1.02
CA THR A 43 75.37 -66.74 -1.85
C THR A 43 74.05 -66.08 -1.36
N ASP A 44 73.03 -66.18 -2.23
CA ASP A 44 71.59 -66.45 -1.93
C ASP A 44 70.55 -65.29 -1.99
N ALA A 45 69.25 -65.67 -2.03
CA ALA A 45 68.08 -64.81 -2.27
C ALA A 45 66.82 -65.34 -1.57
N ARG A 46 65.76 -64.51 -1.34
CA ARG A 46 64.32 -64.91 -1.24
C ARG A 46 63.33 -63.73 -1.01
N ARG A 47 62.10 -64.02 -0.54
CA ARG A 47 60.81 -63.34 -0.81
C ARG A 47 59.82 -63.54 0.38
N SER A 48 58.69 -62.82 0.35
CA SER A 48 57.33 -63.10 0.92
C SER A 48 56.87 -62.54 2.30
N ASP A 49 55.84 -61.67 2.22
CA ASP A 49 54.54 -61.67 2.94
C ASP A 49 54.40 -61.45 4.47
N ALA A 50 53.14 -61.29 4.94
CA ALA A 50 52.75 -60.53 6.14
C ALA A 50 51.55 -61.13 6.93
N THR A 51 51.24 -60.60 8.14
CA THR A 51 50.16 -61.06 9.05
C THR A 51 49.57 -59.97 9.98
N THR A 52 48.36 -60.21 10.52
CA THR A 52 47.51 -59.42 11.47
C THR A 52 46.81 -60.40 12.47
N PRO A 53 45.86 -60.08 13.41
CA PRO A 53 45.04 -58.87 13.77
C PRO A 53 45.37 -58.40 15.23
N PRO A 54 44.49 -57.98 16.20
CA PRO A 54 43.06 -57.56 16.29
C PRO A 54 42.90 -56.08 16.83
N ASP A 55 42.02 -55.57 17.72
CA ASP A 55 40.91 -56.07 18.59
C ASP A 55 39.98 -54.91 19.12
N ALA A 56 39.03 -55.23 20.02
CA ALA A 56 38.18 -54.40 20.93
C ALA A 56 36.94 -53.64 20.36
N ALA A 57 35.81 -53.69 21.08
CA ALA A 57 34.46 -53.54 20.50
C ALA A 57 33.54 -52.41 21.03
N ASP A 58 33.61 -51.92 22.27
CA ASP A 58 32.77 -50.76 22.68
C ASP A 58 33.15 -49.44 21.97
N ASP A 59 34.30 -49.44 21.30
CA ASP A 59 34.71 -48.44 20.30
C ASP A 59 33.71 -48.27 19.13
N GLU A 60 32.70 -49.14 18.96
CA GLU A 60 32.17 -49.43 17.62
C GLU A 60 31.35 -48.34 16.92
N VAL A 61 30.45 -47.60 17.55
CA VAL A 61 29.66 -46.58 16.81
C VAL A 61 30.50 -45.32 16.53
N ALA A 62 31.33 -44.92 17.50
CA ALA A 62 32.28 -43.81 17.35
C ALA A 62 33.38 -44.16 16.34
N THR A 63 33.99 -45.35 16.47
CA THR A 63 34.90 -45.85 15.43
C THR A 63 34.19 -46.15 14.12
N LEU A 64 32.93 -46.55 14.01
CA LEU A 64 32.28 -46.71 12.70
C LEU A 64 32.11 -45.37 12.00
N ARG A 65 31.77 -44.30 12.73
CA ARG A 65 31.80 -42.94 12.16
C ARG A 65 33.22 -42.47 11.85
N ALA A 66 34.21 -42.76 12.70
CA ALA A 66 35.61 -42.40 12.44
C ALA A 66 36.29 -43.27 11.36
N LYS A 67 35.88 -44.52 11.20
CA LYS A 67 36.25 -45.49 10.14
C LYS A 67 35.57 -45.07 8.85
N LEU A 68 34.31 -44.63 8.86
CA LEU A 68 33.64 -44.05 7.69
C LEU A 68 34.28 -42.73 7.26
N VAL A 69 34.58 -41.81 8.18
CA VAL A 69 35.32 -40.57 7.86
C VAL A 69 36.74 -40.88 7.41
N LYS A 70 37.46 -41.85 8.02
CA LYS A 70 38.76 -42.33 7.52
C LYS A 70 38.65 -43.08 6.20
N ALA A 71 37.52 -43.72 5.87
CA ALA A 71 37.30 -44.45 4.62
C ALA A 71 36.83 -43.52 3.49
N VAL A 72 36.12 -42.44 3.78
CA VAL A 72 35.84 -41.34 2.85
C VAL A 72 37.09 -40.48 2.63
N LYS A 73 37.89 -40.25 3.67
CA LYS A 73 39.17 -39.54 3.55
C LYS A 73 40.26 -40.39 2.89
N LYS A 74 40.33 -41.70 3.17
CA LYS A 74 41.08 -42.67 2.34
C LYS A 74 40.48 -42.79 0.95
N GLY A 75 39.17 -42.76 0.78
CA GLY A 75 38.51 -42.82 -0.52
C GLY A 75 38.97 -41.67 -1.40
N LYS A 76 38.93 -40.44 -0.88
CA LYS A 76 39.46 -39.26 -1.58
C LYS A 76 40.99 -39.28 -1.72
N SER A 77 41.74 -39.80 -0.75
CA SER A 77 43.19 -40.01 -0.88
C SER A 77 43.49 -41.01 -2.00
N ILE A 78 42.74 -42.11 -2.09
CA ILE A 78 42.86 -43.17 -3.10
C ILE A 78 42.37 -42.66 -4.46
N GLU A 79 41.34 -41.83 -4.55
CA GLU A 79 40.95 -41.16 -5.80
C GLU A 79 42.01 -40.14 -6.26
N GLN A 80 42.65 -39.44 -5.33
CA GLN A 80 43.75 -38.52 -5.62
C GLN A 80 45.05 -39.26 -5.99
N GLU A 81 45.33 -40.39 -5.33
CA GLU A 81 46.44 -41.30 -5.62
C GLU A 81 46.18 -42.10 -6.91
N LEU A 82 44.93 -42.40 -7.27
CA LEU A 82 44.55 -43.10 -8.50
C LEU A 82 44.46 -42.14 -9.69
N THR A 83 44.16 -40.86 -9.47
CA THR A 83 44.31 -39.82 -10.50
C THR A 83 45.77 -39.42 -10.69
N SER A 84 46.57 -39.31 -9.63
CA SER A 84 48.02 -39.10 -9.78
C SER A 84 48.74 -40.34 -10.35
N ALA A 85 48.34 -41.56 -9.97
CA ALA A 85 48.86 -42.78 -10.57
C ALA A 85 48.40 -42.97 -12.01
N LYS A 86 47.19 -42.54 -12.40
CA LYS A 86 46.79 -42.47 -13.81
C LYS A 86 47.63 -41.47 -14.58
N ALA A 87 47.88 -40.28 -14.03
CA ALA A 87 48.77 -39.30 -14.65
C ALA A 87 50.20 -39.85 -14.81
N SER A 88 50.78 -40.43 -13.75
CA SER A 88 52.12 -41.03 -13.81
C SER A 88 52.19 -42.28 -14.68
N LEU A 89 51.11 -43.03 -14.86
CA LEU A 89 51.04 -44.18 -15.76
C LEU A 89 50.83 -43.75 -17.22
N GLU A 90 50.11 -42.66 -17.47
CA GLU A 90 50.04 -42.02 -18.79
C GLU A 90 51.39 -41.36 -19.17
N GLU A 91 52.11 -40.83 -18.18
CA GLU A 91 53.47 -40.30 -18.34
C GLU A 91 54.49 -41.43 -18.56
N LEU A 92 54.48 -42.49 -17.73
CA LEU A 92 55.34 -43.68 -17.89
C LEU A 92 55.03 -44.50 -19.16
N THR A 93 53.81 -44.42 -19.72
CA THR A 93 53.51 -45.04 -21.03
C THR A 93 53.97 -44.16 -22.19
N LYS A 94 53.91 -42.82 -22.08
CA LYS A 94 54.56 -41.90 -23.03
C LYS A 94 56.09 -42.00 -22.95
N GLU A 95 56.65 -42.23 -21.76
CA GLU A 95 58.07 -42.47 -21.57
C GLU A 95 58.49 -43.86 -22.07
N ASN A 96 57.69 -44.92 -21.84
CA ASN A 96 57.93 -46.22 -22.49
C ASN A 96 57.85 -46.15 -24.02
N ALA A 97 56.93 -45.35 -24.58
CA ALA A 97 56.85 -45.13 -26.02
C ALA A 97 58.12 -44.43 -26.55
N ARG A 98 58.64 -43.43 -25.83
CA ARG A 98 59.91 -42.77 -26.14
C ARG A 98 61.13 -43.69 -25.95
N LEU A 99 61.14 -44.54 -24.92
CA LEU A 99 62.21 -45.51 -24.66
C LEU A 99 62.21 -46.67 -25.66
N ARG A 100 61.04 -47.07 -26.19
CA ARG A 100 60.95 -47.99 -27.33
C ARG A 100 61.44 -47.33 -28.61
N SER A 101 60.90 -46.15 -28.96
CA SER A 101 61.37 -45.36 -30.10
C SER A 101 62.89 -45.15 -30.10
N THR A 102 63.50 -44.84 -28.94
CA THR A 102 64.95 -44.65 -28.82
C THR A 102 65.76 -45.95 -28.65
N ALA A 103 65.12 -47.10 -28.44
CA ALA A 103 65.73 -48.42 -28.53
C ALA A 103 65.69 -48.96 -29.97
N ASP A 104 64.57 -48.77 -30.68
CA ASP A 104 64.41 -49.13 -32.09
C ASP A 104 65.40 -48.31 -32.95
N GLU A 105 65.48 -47.00 -32.70
CA GLU A 105 66.51 -46.09 -33.25
C GLU A 105 67.98 -46.46 -32.90
N ARG A 106 68.21 -47.33 -31.91
CA ARG A 106 69.55 -47.88 -31.62
C ARG A 106 69.77 -49.20 -32.34
N GLY A 107 68.76 -50.07 -32.37
CA GLY A 107 68.78 -51.31 -33.16
C GLY A 107 69.09 -51.06 -34.64
N GLU A 108 68.50 -50.02 -35.24
CA GLU A 108 68.79 -49.66 -36.63
C GLU A 108 70.22 -49.10 -36.83
N ARG A 109 70.75 -48.33 -35.87
CA ARG A 109 72.13 -47.82 -35.91
C ARG A 109 73.18 -48.91 -35.71
N ASP A 110 72.94 -49.84 -34.78
CA ASP A 110 73.83 -50.98 -34.52
C ASP A 110 73.78 -52.03 -35.65
N ALA A 111 72.65 -52.13 -36.36
CA ALA A 111 72.55 -52.91 -37.60
C ALA A 111 73.36 -52.28 -38.75
N GLY A 112 73.30 -50.95 -38.91
CA GLY A 112 74.12 -50.21 -39.88
C GLY A 112 75.62 -50.38 -39.63
N ALA A 113 76.06 -50.19 -38.38
CA ALA A 113 77.47 -50.33 -38.01
C ALA A 113 78.04 -51.75 -38.26
N ASN A 114 77.23 -52.80 -38.07
CA ASN A 114 77.63 -54.17 -38.40
C ASN A 114 77.70 -54.42 -39.93
N ALA A 115 76.87 -53.75 -40.73
CA ALA A 115 76.95 -53.84 -42.19
C ALA A 115 78.23 -53.20 -42.73
N GLU A 116 78.57 -51.99 -42.27
CA GLU A 116 79.80 -51.29 -42.68
C GLU A 116 81.07 -52.06 -42.27
N MET A 117 81.11 -52.62 -41.04
CA MET A 117 82.20 -53.48 -40.59
C MET A 117 82.40 -54.72 -41.46
N LYS A 118 81.32 -55.32 -41.99
CA LYS A 118 81.39 -56.46 -42.90
C LYS A 118 81.92 -56.06 -44.28
N GLU A 119 81.43 -54.95 -44.83
CA GLU A 119 81.88 -54.46 -46.14
C GLU A 119 83.35 -54.04 -46.12
N ILE A 120 83.82 -53.39 -45.04
CA ILE A 120 85.23 -53.04 -44.86
C ILE A 120 86.10 -54.31 -44.77
N GLY A 121 85.63 -55.37 -44.12
CA GLY A 121 86.31 -56.66 -44.07
C GLY A 121 86.46 -57.32 -45.45
N GLU A 122 85.38 -57.39 -46.23
CA GLU A 122 85.38 -57.97 -47.58
C GLU A 122 86.26 -57.17 -48.56
N ARG A 123 86.26 -55.83 -48.46
CA ARG A 123 87.16 -54.94 -49.22
C ARG A 123 88.64 -55.14 -48.84
N LEU A 124 88.95 -55.48 -47.58
CA LEU A 124 90.33 -55.71 -47.14
C LEU A 124 90.92 -57.00 -47.74
N GLU A 125 90.16 -58.10 -47.74
CA GLU A 125 90.63 -59.35 -48.36
C GLU A 125 90.78 -59.24 -49.89
N ALA A 126 89.96 -58.41 -50.55
CA ALA A 126 90.10 -58.14 -51.98
C ALA A 126 91.46 -57.48 -52.29
N ALA A 127 91.84 -56.47 -51.50
CA ALA A 127 93.12 -55.77 -51.66
C ALA A 127 94.34 -56.67 -51.40
N GLU A 128 94.29 -57.60 -50.43
CA GLU A 128 95.38 -58.56 -50.22
C GLU A 128 95.52 -59.55 -51.40
N ARG A 129 94.41 -59.97 -52.02
CA ARG A 129 94.43 -60.83 -53.20
C ARG A 129 95.05 -60.13 -54.41
N GLU A 130 94.69 -58.87 -54.69
CA GLU A 130 95.31 -58.10 -55.77
C GLU A 130 96.81 -57.83 -55.52
N ALA A 131 97.19 -57.50 -54.28
CA ALA A 131 98.59 -57.31 -53.89
C ALA A 131 99.44 -58.59 -54.05
N SER A 132 98.84 -59.78 -53.95
CA SER A 132 99.50 -61.06 -54.23
C SER A 132 99.74 -61.28 -55.74
N MET A 133 98.75 -60.95 -56.58
CA MET A 133 98.79 -61.06 -58.04
C MET A 133 99.79 -60.10 -58.69
N ALA A 134 99.98 -58.91 -58.11
CA ALA A 134 100.98 -57.95 -58.56
C ALA A 134 102.43 -58.46 -58.38
N LYS A 135 102.70 -59.26 -57.34
CA LYS A 135 104.05 -59.77 -57.03
C LYS A 135 104.48 -60.94 -57.91
N THR A 136 103.55 -61.79 -58.37
CA THR A 136 103.89 -62.89 -59.29
C THR A 136 104.22 -62.36 -60.69
N LYS A 137 103.45 -61.41 -61.20
CA LYS A 137 103.57 -60.90 -62.57
C LYS A 137 104.86 -60.11 -62.85
N ILE A 138 105.49 -59.55 -61.82
CA ILE A 138 106.81 -58.89 -61.94
C ILE A 138 107.94 -59.93 -62.13
N ALA A 139 107.80 -61.14 -61.58
CA ALA A 139 108.82 -62.20 -61.66
C ALA A 139 108.85 -62.96 -63.01
N GLU A 140 107.89 -62.71 -63.90
CA GLU A 140 107.89 -63.22 -65.27
C GLU A 140 108.62 -62.26 -66.22
N MET A 141 108.36 -60.95 -66.10
CA MET A 141 108.96 -59.89 -66.93
C MET A 141 110.50 -59.86 -66.90
N GLU A 142 111.12 -60.29 -65.80
CA GLU A 142 112.59 -60.36 -65.68
C GLU A 142 113.22 -61.56 -66.43
N ARG A 143 112.43 -62.54 -66.89
CA ARG A 143 112.96 -63.73 -67.60
C ARG A 143 113.07 -63.56 -69.11
N GLU A 144 112.23 -62.73 -69.74
CA GLU A 144 112.23 -62.59 -71.21
C GLU A 144 113.35 -61.66 -71.72
N ARG A 145 113.94 -60.83 -70.85
CA ARG A 145 114.97 -59.86 -71.23
C ARG A 145 116.33 -60.49 -71.58
N ALA A 146 116.55 -61.76 -71.26
CA ALA A 146 117.83 -62.46 -71.47
C ALA A 146 117.97 -63.17 -72.85
N ALA A 147 116.93 -63.15 -73.69
CA ALA A 147 116.88 -63.95 -74.92
C ALA A 147 117.18 -63.17 -76.23
N PHE A 148 117.43 -61.86 -76.15
CA PHE A 148 117.46 -60.97 -77.33
C PHE A 148 118.85 -60.53 -77.82
N GLU A 149 119.93 -60.95 -77.14
CA GLU A 149 121.28 -60.40 -77.36
C GLU A 149 122.10 -61.11 -78.46
N THR A 150 121.57 -62.17 -79.08
CA THR A 150 122.30 -63.00 -80.07
C THR A 150 121.64 -63.04 -81.45
N ARG A 151 121.28 -61.87 -82.03
CA ARG A 151 120.86 -61.79 -83.44
C ARG A 151 121.23 -60.50 -84.20
N ALA A 152 122.28 -59.80 -83.76
CA ALA A 152 122.89 -58.68 -84.50
C ALA A 152 123.94 -59.18 -85.52
N GLY A 153 124.10 -58.48 -86.66
CA GLY A 153 125.21 -58.72 -87.60
C GLY A 153 124.86 -58.94 -89.08
N ALA A 154 123.62 -58.71 -89.54
CA ALA A 154 123.21 -59.03 -90.92
C ALA A 154 122.29 -57.99 -91.61
N MET A 155 122.26 -56.72 -91.15
CA MET A 155 121.31 -55.69 -91.66
C MET A 155 121.89 -54.28 -91.88
N ASP A 156 123.20 -54.11 -92.09
CA ASP A 156 123.80 -52.78 -92.34
C ASP A 156 123.53 -52.18 -93.74
N GLY A 157 122.85 -52.93 -94.64
CA GLY A 157 122.44 -52.44 -95.96
C GLY A 157 121.09 -51.70 -95.98
N GLU A 158 120.11 -52.20 -95.24
CA GLU A 158 118.69 -51.75 -95.36
C GLU A 158 118.34 -50.58 -94.43
N VAL A 159 119.07 -50.42 -93.31
CA VAL A 159 118.80 -49.40 -92.27
C VAL A 159 118.71 -47.98 -92.85
N ARG A 160 119.64 -47.58 -93.73
CA ARG A 160 119.69 -46.20 -94.27
C ARG A 160 118.51 -45.83 -95.16
N ALA A 161 117.82 -46.82 -95.76
CA ALA A 161 116.60 -46.58 -96.52
C ALA A 161 115.37 -46.41 -95.61
N LEU A 162 115.39 -47.03 -94.43
CA LEU A 162 114.32 -46.94 -93.43
C LEU A 162 114.41 -45.66 -92.58
N GLU A 163 115.62 -45.18 -92.24
CA GLU A 163 115.81 -43.96 -91.45
C GLU A 163 115.20 -42.69 -92.10
N ALA A 164 115.16 -42.62 -93.43
CA ALA A 164 114.54 -41.50 -94.15
C ALA A 164 113.01 -41.50 -93.96
N LYS A 165 112.35 -42.63 -94.24
CA LYS A 165 110.90 -42.80 -94.01
C LYS A 165 110.50 -42.69 -92.54
N ALA A 166 111.37 -43.12 -91.62
CA ALA A 166 111.14 -42.99 -90.19
C ALA A 166 111.03 -41.53 -89.76
N LYS A 167 111.84 -40.62 -90.32
CA LYS A 167 111.78 -39.17 -89.98
C LYS A 167 110.54 -38.48 -90.54
N GLU A 168 110.14 -38.82 -91.77
CA GLU A 168 108.93 -38.28 -92.40
C GLU A 168 107.67 -38.73 -91.63
N SER A 169 107.50 -40.04 -91.44
CA SER A 169 106.39 -40.61 -90.65
C SER A 169 106.39 -40.16 -89.18
N SER A 170 107.56 -39.92 -88.57
CA SER A 170 107.64 -39.36 -87.21
C SER A 170 107.17 -37.91 -87.13
N LYS A 171 107.30 -37.12 -88.20
CA LYS A 171 106.74 -35.76 -88.25
C LYS A 171 105.23 -35.82 -88.47
N GLU A 172 104.75 -36.61 -89.43
CA GLU A 172 103.32 -36.81 -89.65
C GLU A 172 102.61 -37.33 -88.38
N LEU A 173 103.24 -38.25 -87.63
CA LEU A 173 102.74 -38.70 -86.33
C LEU A 173 102.85 -37.64 -85.22
N SER A 174 103.71 -36.63 -85.33
CA SER A 174 103.75 -35.49 -84.40
C SER A 174 102.59 -34.55 -84.70
N ASP A 175 102.51 -34.08 -85.94
CA ASP A 175 101.51 -33.12 -86.41
C ASP A 175 100.09 -33.71 -86.26
N ALA A 176 99.90 -35.02 -86.52
CA ALA A 176 98.64 -35.72 -86.28
C ALA A 176 98.32 -35.94 -84.78
N ARG A 177 99.31 -36.08 -83.90
CA ARG A 177 99.08 -36.17 -82.43
C ARG A 177 98.74 -34.80 -81.83
N GLU A 178 99.27 -33.72 -82.39
CA GLU A 178 98.93 -32.36 -81.99
C GLU A 178 97.51 -32.00 -82.46
N ALA A 179 97.18 -32.27 -83.74
CA ALA A 179 95.82 -32.16 -84.25
C ALA A 179 94.80 -33.03 -83.50
N LEU A 180 95.18 -34.26 -83.10
CA LEU A 180 94.34 -35.12 -82.27
C LEU A 180 94.11 -34.52 -80.88
N ARG A 181 95.14 -33.97 -80.23
CA ARG A 181 94.99 -33.28 -78.94
C ARG A 181 94.12 -32.05 -79.04
N GLU A 182 94.27 -31.22 -80.08
CA GLU A 182 93.38 -30.07 -80.27
C GLU A 182 91.94 -30.47 -80.57
N ALA A 183 91.73 -31.56 -81.30
CA ALA A 183 90.39 -32.12 -81.50
C ALA A 183 89.82 -32.66 -80.18
N GLU A 184 90.65 -33.31 -79.35
CA GLU A 184 90.29 -33.83 -78.04
C GLU A 184 90.00 -32.71 -77.02
N THR A 185 90.76 -31.61 -76.98
CA THR A 185 90.44 -30.47 -76.12
C THR A 185 89.16 -29.79 -76.58
N ARG A 186 89.02 -29.48 -77.87
CA ARG A 186 87.80 -28.85 -78.43
C ARG A 186 86.56 -29.74 -78.25
N ALA A 187 86.70 -31.06 -78.33
CA ALA A 187 85.62 -32.00 -78.03
C ALA A 187 85.28 -32.04 -76.53
N ASN A 188 86.28 -32.03 -75.64
CA ASN A 188 86.05 -31.99 -74.19
C ASN A 188 85.47 -30.65 -73.72
N GLU A 189 85.84 -29.53 -74.35
CA GLU A 189 85.26 -28.20 -74.11
C GLU A 189 83.80 -28.16 -74.59
N SER A 190 83.53 -28.57 -75.83
CA SER A 190 82.15 -28.70 -76.35
C SER A 190 81.27 -29.64 -75.52
N MET A 191 81.84 -30.74 -75.00
CA MET A 191 81.13 -31.64 -74.07
C MET A 191 80.87 -31.01 -72.70
N ARG A 192 81.78 -30.17 -72.18
CA ARG A 192 81.54 -29.40 -70.95
C ARG A 192 80.45 -28.35 -71.17
N ASP A 193 80.52 -27.57 -72.22
CA ASP A 193 79.49 -26.57 -72.56
C ASP A 193 78.11 -27.22 -72.76
N ALA A 194 78.06 -28.39 -73.40
CA ALA A 194 76.84 -29.18 -73.57
C ALA A 194 76.31 -29.77 -72.23
N VAL A 195 77.19 -30.13 -71.30
CA VAL A 195 76.80 -30.56 -69.94
C VAL A 195 76.31 -29.37 -69.13
N GLU A 196 77.04 -28.26 -69.07
CA GLU A 196 76.59 -27.06 -68.36
C GLU A 196 75.28 -26.50 -68.92
N SER A 197 75.10 -26.53 -70.25
CA SER A 197 73.85 -26.14 -70.91
C SER A 197 72.68 -27.04 -70.50
N LYS A 198 72.90 -28.37 -70.44
CA LYS A 198 71.90 -29.32 -69.91
C LYS A 198 71.62 -29.11 -68.43
N GLU A 199 72.64 -28.83 -67.60
CA GLU A 199 72.42 -28.55 -66.18
C GLU A 199 71.69 -27.21 -65.94
N ARG A 200 71.98 -26.17 -66.73
CA ARG A 200 71.23 -24.90 -66.71
C ARG A 200 69.76 -25.15 -67.08
N ALA A 201 69.51 -25.82 -68.20
CA ALA A 201 68.15 -26.19 -68.62
C ALA A 201 67.42 -27.10 -67.59
N ALA A 202 68.13 -27.99 -66.91
CA ALA A 202 67.55 -28.82 -65.84
C ALA A 202 67.19 -28.00 -64.59
N ARG A 203 68.08 -27.10 -64.15
CA ARG A 203 67.82 -26.16 -63.04
C ARG A 203 66.69 -25.18 -63.36
N GLU A 204 66.60 -24.72 -64.60
CA GLU A 204 65.51 -23.88 -65.10
C GLU A 204 64.18 -24.66 -65.15
N ALA A 205 64.19 -25.92 -65.60
CA ALA A 205 63.01 -26.78 -65.56
C ALA A 205 62.53 -27.04 -64.11
N GLU A 206 63.45 -27.32 -63.18
CA GLU A 206 63.16 -27.52 -61.75
C GLU A 206 62.66 -26.23 -61.08
N ALA A 207 63.18 -25.06 -61.49
CA ALA A 207 62.65 -23.77 -61.06
C ALA A 207 61.23 -23.54 -61.61
N VAL A 208 60.96 -23.91 -62.85
CA VAL A 208 59.63 -23.81 -63.46
C VAL A 208 58.62 -24.78 -62.83
N THR A 209 58.99 -25.99 -62.42
CA THR A 209 58.09 -26.86 -61.65
C THR A 209 57.80 -26.29 -60.29
N LYS A 210 58.81 -25.85 -59.53
CA LYS A 210 58.62 -25.22 -58.21
C LYS A 210 57.79 -23.93 -58.28
N LEU A 211 57.93 -23.12 -59.34
CA LEU A 211 57.10 -21.94 -59.55
C LEU A 211 55.65 -22.28 -59.95
N ARG A 212 55.41 -23.39 -60.65
CA ARG A 212 54.05 -23.89 -60.93
C ARG A 212 53.40 -24.45 -59.67
N GLU A 213 54.12 -25.30 -58.93
CA GLU A 213 53.71 -25.80 -57.62
C GLU A 213 53.34 -24.64 -56.69
N ALA A 214 54.22 -23.64 -56.53
CA ALA A 214 53.93 -22.46 -55.71
C ALA A 214 52.76 -21.61 -56.22
N LEU A 215 52.53 -21.54 -57.55
CA LEU A 215 51.39 -20.82 -58.13
C LEU A 215 50.06 -21.55 -57.89
N ASP A 216 50.04 -22.87 -58.05
CA ASP A 216 48.83 -23.68 -57.83
C ASP A 216 48.53 -23.83 -56.33
N ASP A 217 49.56 -23.87 -55.48
CA ASP A 217 49.46 -23.81 -54.02
C ASP A 217 48.96 -22.42 -53.56
N ALA A 218 49.35 -21.33 -54.25
CA ALA A 218 48.81 -19.99 -54.02
C ALA A 218 47.34 -19.87 -54.48
N ARG A 219 46.98 -20.44 -55.64
CA ARG A 219 45.60 -20.52 -56.12
C ARG A 219 44.69 -21.28 -55.17
N ALA A 220 45.14 -22.44 -54.69
CA ALA A 220 44.40 -23.23 -53.70
C ALA A 220 44.15 -22.42 -52.41
N LYS A 221 45.12 -21.62 -51.97
CA LYS A 221 45.00 -20.74 -50.80
C LYS A 221 44.07 -19.55 -51.07
N THR A 222 44.09 -18.92 -52.25
CA THR A 222 43.14 -17.86 -52.59
C THR A 222 41.72 -18.38 -52.70
N GLU A 223 41.48 -19.52 -53.37
CA GLU A 223 40.14 -20.10 -53.44
C GLU A 223 39.63 -20.57 -52.06
N ALA A 224 40.52 -21.06 -51.19
CA ALA A 224 40.17 -21.40 -49.81
C ALA A 224 39.72 -20.16 -49.03
N ALA A 225 40.46 -19.05 -49.12
CA ALA A 225 40.10 -17.79 -48.50
C ALA A 225 38.82 -17.17 -49.10
N GLU A 226 38.57 -17.33 -50.41
CA GLU A 226 37.31 -16.91 -51.04
C GLU A 226 36.12 -17.72 -50.54
N ARG A 227 36.26 -19.05 -50.42
CA ARG A 227 35.24 -19.92 -49.81
C ARG A 227 35.00 -19.59 -48.34
N GLU A 228 36.05 -19.28 -47.58
CA GLU A 228 35.94 -18.91 -46.17
C GLU A 228 35.25 -17.55 -46.00
N THR A 229 35.67 -16.53 -46.75
CA THR A 229 35.04 -15.19 -46.73
C THR A 229 33.60 -15.20 -47.24
N GLU A 230 33.26 -16.05 -48.23
CA GLU A 230 31.87 -16.27 -48.61
C GLU A 230 31.08 -17.00 -47.51
N SER A 231 31.68 -17.96 -46.81
CA SER A 231 31.02 -18.62 -45.66
C SER A 231 30.72 -17.62 -44.53
N PHE A 232 31.66 -16.72 -44.23
CA PHE A 232 31.44 -15.62 -43.27
C PHE A 232 30.38 -14.63 -43.76
N ARG A 233 30.38 -14.27 -45.06
CA ARG A 233 29.35 -13.40 -45.66
C ARG A 233 27.96 -13.99 -45.52
N ARG A 234 27.77 -15.26 -45.93
CA ARG A 234 26.50 -15.98 -45.80
C ARG A 234 26.08 -16.19 -44.34
N SER A 235 27.03 -16.28 -43.41
CA SER A 235 26.74 -16.32 -41.97
C SER A 235 26.25 -14.95 -41.47
N ALA A 236 26.95 -13.87 -41.83
CA ALA A 236 26.60 -12.50 -41.49
C ALA A 236 25.22 -12.11 -42.04
N GLU A 237 24.93 -12.41 -43.31
CA GLU A 237 23.63 -12.22 -43.97
C GLU A 237 22.49 -12.92 -43.20
N ARG A 238 22.70 -14.19 -42.79
CA ARG A 238 21.72 -14.93 -41.97
C ARG A 238 21.52 -14.30 -40.59
N THR A 239 22.58 -13.82 -39.94
CA THR A 239 22.46 -13.14 -38.64
C THR A 239 21.80 -11.75 -38.77
N SER A 240 22.03 -11.04 -39.86
CA SER A 240 21.39 -9.74 -40.13
C SER A 240 19.90 -9.94 -40.39
N SER A 241 19.53 -10.82 -41.33
CA SER A 241 18.14 -11.17 -41.62
C SER A 241 17.39 -11.70 -40.38
N GLY A 242 18.04 -12.51 -39.54
CA GLY A 242 17.48 -12.97 -38.27
C GLY A 242 17.32 -11.87 -37.20
N ALA A 243 18.17 -10.84 -37.21
CA ALA A 243 18.04 -9.67 -36.36
C ALA A 243 16.95 -8.71 -36.88
N GLU A 244 16.93 -8.43 -38.18
CA GLU A 244 15.91 -7.63 -38.88
C GLU A 244 14.50 -8.20 -38.65
N SER A 245 14.33 -9.53 -38.78
CA SER A 245 13.06 -10.21 -38.50
C SER A 245 12.61 -10.02 -37.05
N ARG A 246 13.53 -10.06 -36.08
CA ARG A 246 13.21 -9.81 -34.66
C ARG A 246 12.90 -8.35 -34.39
N VAL A 247 13.57 -7.41 -35.08
CA VAL A 247 13.26 -5.98 -34.98
C VAL A 247 11.86 -5.70 -35.54
N MET A 248 11.46 -6.31 -36.66
CA MET A 248 10.10 -6.21 -37.19
C MET A 248 9.05 -6.81 -36.23
N GLU A 249 9.32 -7.98 -35.67
CA GLU A 249 8.45 -8.63 -34.67
C GLU A 249 8.26 -7.78 -33.41
N LEU A 250 9.36 -7.24 -32.85
CA LEU A 250 9.32 -6.36 -31.67
C LEU A 250 8.65 -5.01 -31.97
N SER A 251 8.86 -4.44 -33.16
CA SER A 251 8.16 -3.21 -33.58
C SER A 251 6.65 -3.44 -33.66
N ALA A 252 6.20 -4.52 -34.30
CA ALA A 252 4.78 -4.86 -34.37
C ALA A 252 4.18 -5.15 -32.99
N GLU A 253 4.93 -5.80 -32.08
CA GLU A 253 4.48 -6.01 -30.71
C GLU A 253 4.38 -4.69 -29.92
N MET A 254 5.31 -3.75 -30.13
CA MET A 254 5.28 -2.42 -29.51
C MET A 254 4.16 -1.54 -30.06
N GLU A 255 3.87 -1.58 -31.36
CA GLU A 255 2.71 -0.92 -31.97
C GLU A 255 1.40 -1.49 -31.41
N ALA A 256 1.28 -2.82 -31.32
CA ALA A 256 0.10 -3.48 -30.73
C ALA A 256 -0.07 -3.18 -29.24
N LYS A 257 1.03 -3.02 -28.48
CA LYS A 257 0.98 -2.55 -27.08
C LYS A 257 0.57 -1.08 -26.98
N THR A 258 1.07 -0.22 -27.87
CA THR A 258 0.74 1.21 -27.91
C THR A 258 -0.73 1.44 -28.23
N ALA A 259 -1.28 0.72 -29.22
CA ALA A 259 -2.71 0.78 -29.55
C ALA A 259 -3.60 0.30 -28.39
N LYS A 260 -3.18 -0.74 -27.64
CA LYS A 260 -3.88 -1.20 -26.43
C LYS A 260 -3.84 -0.16 -25.31
N LEU A 261 -2.71 0.50 -25.08
CA LEU A 261 -2.60 1.58 -24.10
C LEU A 261 -3.52 2.75 -24.44
N GLN A 262 -3.50 3.21 -25.70
CA GLN A 262 -4.42 4.27 -26.17
C GLN A 262 -5.89 3.90 -26.02
N SER A 263 -6.27 2.63 -26.25
CA SER A 263 -7.62 2.13 -26.02
C SER A 263 -8.02 2.18 -24.55
N LEU A 264 -7.11 1.79 -23.63
CA LEU A 264 -7.34 1.82 -22.19
C LEU A 264 -7.36 3.25 -21.64
N GLU A 265 -6.54 4.16 -22.18
CA GLU A 265 -6.57 5.59 -21.85
C GLU A 265 -7.92 6.22 -22.26
N ALA A 266 -8.43 5.89 -23.44
CA ALA A 266 -9.75 6.34 -23.89
C ALA A 266 -10.90 5.75 -23.03
N GLU A 267 -10.81 4.48 -22.65
CA GLU A 267 -11.78 3.83 -21.75
C GLU A 267 -11.77 4.46 -20.35
N LEU A 268 -10.58 4.70 -19.77
CA LEU A 268 -10.42 5.39 -18.48
C LEU A 268 -10.94 6.84 -18.53
N LEU A 269 -10.72 7.57 -19.62
CA LEU A 269 -11.30 8.92 -19.81
C LEU A 269 -12.83 8.88 -19.89
N SER A 270 -13.40 7.89 -20.58
CA SER A 270 -14.85 7.69 -20.67
C SER A 270 -15.47 7.38 -19.29
N ILE A 271 -14.87 6.43 -18.55
CA ILE A 271 -15.30 6.07 -17.18
C ILE A 271 -15.17 7.26 -16.23
N SER A 272 -14.08 8.02 -16.30
CA SER A 272 -13.87 9.22 -15.49
C SER A 272 -14.92 10.31 -15.78
N SER A 273 -15.26 10.52 -17.05
CA SER A 273 -16.33 11.45 -17.46
C SER A 273 -17.70 11.02 -16.94
N ALA A 274 -18.03 9.73 -17.04
CA ALA A 274 -19.30 9.18 -16.53
C ALA A 274 -19.39 9.28 -14.99
N ALA A 275 -18.30 9.05 -14.27
CA ALA A 275 -18.25 9.15 -12.82
C ALA A 275 -18.41 10.61 -12.32
N GLU A 276 -17.84 11.60 -13.02
CA GLU A 276 -18.07 13.01 -12.72
C GLU A 276 -19.50 13.48 -13.08
N GLU A 277 -20.11 12.94 -14.13
CA GLU A 277 -21.53 13.18 -14.45
C GLU A 277 -22.46 12.56 -13.38
N GLU A 278 -22.25 11.30 -12.98
CA GLU A 278 -22.99 10.66 -11.89
C GLU A 278 -22.87 11.49 -10.60
N LYS A 279 -21.64 11.87 -10.23
CA LYS A 279 -21.35 12.73 -9.07
C LYS A 279 -22.05 14.10 -9.14
N ALA A 280 -22.20 14.69 -10.33
CA ALA A 280 -22.98 15.91 -10.53
C ALA A 280 -24.49 15.68 -10.35
N THR A 281 -25.04 14.57 -10.85
CA THR A 281 -26.46 14.22 -10.61
C THR A 281 -26.74 13.93 -9.14
N LEU A 282 -25.84 13.23 -8.44
CA LEU A 282 -25.93 13.00 -6.99
C LEU A 282 -25.80 14.31 -6.19
N ALA A 283 -24.98 15.26 -6.62
CA ALA A 283 -24.89 16.58 -5.98
C ALA A 283 -26.20 17.37 -6.11
N THR A 284 -26.80 17.41 -7.30
CA THR A 284 -28.09 18.10 -7.53
C THR A 284 -29.26 17.42 -6.81
N GLU A 285 -29.30 16.09 -6.75
CA GLU A 285 -30.30 15.35 -5.98
C GLU A 285 -30.14 15.57 -4.46
N ASN A 286 -28.92 15.64 -3.93
CA ASN A 286 -28.69 15.99 -2.53
C ASN A 286 -29.22 17.41 -2.20
N VAL A 287 -29.01 18.40 -3.06
CA VAL A 287 -29.60 19.74 -2.87
C VAL A 287 -31.14 19.68 -2.92
N ARG A 288 -31.73 18.91 -3.84
CA ARG A 288 -33.18 18.72 -3.92
C ARG A 288 -33.75 18.07 -2.65
N LEU A 289 -33.06 17.08 -2.10
CA LEU A 289 -33.46 16.40 -0.86
C LEU A 289 -33.27 17.29 0.38
N MET A 290 -32.23 18.11 0.42
CA MET A 290 -32.00 19.07 1.51
C MET A 290 -33.09 20.15 1.53
N ASN A 291 -33.42 20.75 0.38
CA ASN A 291 -34.52 21.71 0.26
C ASN A 291 -35.85 21.10 0.73
N LYS A 292 -36.14 19.84 0.37
CA LYS A 292 -37.33 19.12 0.85
C LYS A 292 -37.34 18.84 2.35
N LEU A 293 -36.16 18.62 2.94
CA LEU A 293 -36.03 18.46 4.38
C LEU A 293 -36.35 19.78 5.09
N ASP A 294 -35.86 20.90 4.56
CA ASP A 294 -36.20 22.25 5.06
C ASP A 294 -37.69 22.61 4.85
N GLU A 295 -38.29 22.26 3.70
CA GLU A 295 -39.75 22.37 3.46
C GLU A 295 -40.54 21.58 4.53
N CYS A 296 -40.20 20.31 4.76
CA CYS A 296 -40.84 19.50 5.80
C CYS A 296 -40.57 20.03 7.22
N ARG A 297 -39.40 20.61 7.49
CA ARG A 297 -39.06 21.23 8.77
C ARG A 297 -39.93 22.45 9.05
N LEU A 298 -40.12 23.31 8.05
CA LEU A 298 -40.99 24.49 8.14
C LEU A 298 -42.47 24.09 8.31
N ALA A 299 -42.95 23.07 7.59
CA ALA A 299 -44.32 22.57 7.76
C ALA A 299 -44.56 21.95 9.15
N MET A 300 -43.56 21.31 9.76
CA MET A 300 -43.63 20.86 11.15
C MET A 300 -43.65 22.03 12.15
N GLU A 301 -42.82 23.05 11.92
CA GLU A 301 -42.74 24.28 12.73
C GLU A 301 -44.07 25.08 12.67
N GLU A 302 -44.73 25.10 11.52
CA GLU A 302 -46.09 25.65 11.32
C GLU A 302 -47.14 24.86 12.11
N VAL A 303 -47.19 23.53 11.96
CA VAL A 303 -48.14 22.64 12.69
C VAL A 303 -47.93 22.69 14.21
N GLU A 304 -46.68 22.83 14.69
CA GLU A 304 -46.40 23.03 16.11
C GLU A 304 -46.95 24.38 16.61
N SER A 305 -46.86 25.45 15.81
CA SER A 305 -47.46 26.74 16.15
C SER A 305 -49.00 26.74 16.13
N GLU A 306 -49.63 26.07 15.15
CA GLU A 306 -51.11 25.90 15.12
C GLU A 306 -51.61 25.14 16.35
N LYS A 307 -50.87 24.09 16.75
CA LYS A 307 -51.16 23.29 17.95
C LYS A 307 -51.05 24.14 19.24
N GLU A 308 -50.05 25.01 19.36
CA GLU A 308 -49.94 25.92 20.52
C GLU A 308 -51.10 26.93 20.56
N VAL A 309 -51.48 27.51 19.41
CA VAL A 309 -52.65 28.40 19.31
C VAL A 309 -53.92 27.66 19.73
N PHE A 310 -54.20 26.48 19.17
CA PHE A 310 -55.38 25.69 19.48
C PHE A 310 -55.44 25.27 20.95
N ALA A 311 -54.30 24.88 21.55
CA ALA A 311 -54.21 24.59 22.98
C ALA A 311 -54.56 25.83 23.83
N SER A 312 -54.05 27.01 23.46
CA SER A 312 -54.36 28.26 24.16
C SER A 312 -55.85 28.66 24.05
N GLU A 313 -56.50 28.36 22.93
CA GLU A 313 -57.94 28.57 22.74
C GLU A 313 -58.79 27.59 23.57
N CYS A 314 -58.41 26.32 23.63
CA CYS A 314 -59.03 25.34 24.52
C CYS A 314 -58.89 25.72 25.99
N GLU A 315 -57.70 26.18 26.43
CA GLU A 315 -57.53 26.70 27.79
C GLU A 315 -58.40 27.93 28.05
N ARG A 316 -58.48 28.88 27.10
CA ARG A 316 -59.35 30.07 27.24
C ARG A 316 -60.82 29.66 27.39
N ALA A 317 -61.32 28.78 26.53
CA ALA A 317 -62.70 28.29 26.58
C ALA A 317 -63.00 27.51 27.88
N LEU A 318 -62.00 26.78 28.42
CA LEU A 318 -62.13 26.11 29.71
C LEU A 318 -62.23 27.10 30.87
N ARG A 319 -61.40 28.15 30.89
CA ARG A 319 -61.48 29.23 31.90
C ARG A 319 -62.81 29.97 31.83
N GLU A 320 -63.30 30.29 30.63
CA GLU A 320 -64.62 30.90 30.41
C GLU A 320 -65.75 29.98 30.92
N SER A 321 -65.64 28.66 30.71
CA SER A 321 -66.57 27.68 31.27
C SER A 321 -66.53 27.61 32.80
N GLU A 322 -65.35 27.68 33.43
CA GLU A 322 -65.22 27.77 34.89
C GLU A 322 -65.86 29.05 35.46
N GLU A 323 -65.67 30.19 34.80
CA GLU A 323 -66.27 31.47 35.22
C GLU A 323 -67.79 31.46 35.04
N HIS A 324 -68.32 30.84 33.98
CA HIS A 324 -69.74 30.58 33.84
C HIS A 324 -70.29 29.64 34.93
N GLN A 325 -69.55 28.59 35.32
CA GLN A 325 -69.95 27.73 36.44
C GLN A 325 -69.95 28.48 37.78
N ARG A 326 -68.91 29.30 38.05
CA ARG A 326 -68.81 30.14 39.26
C ARG A 326 -69.96 31.15 39.34
N THR A 327 -70.29 31.83 38.24
CA THR A 327 -71.40 32.80 38.21
C THR A 327 -72.77 32.13 38.32
N VAL A 328 -72.99 30.98 37.68
CA VAL A 328 -74.22 30.17 37.86
C VAL A 328 -74.37 29.69 39.32
N ALA A 329 -73.28 29.28 39.98
CA ALA A 329 -73.30 28.90 41.39
C ALA A 329 -73.69 30.09 42.30
N GLN A 330 -73.10 31.27 42.08
CA GLN A 330 -73.47 32.50 42.80
C GLN A 330 -74.92 32.92 42.57
N LEU A 331 -75.44 32.78 41.35
CA LEU A 331 -76.85 33.07 41.04
C LEU A 331 -77.80 32.08 41.72
N ARG A 332 -77.45 30.79 41.78
CA ARG A 332 -78.22 29.78 42.55
C ARG A 332 -78.23 30.07 44.04
N GLN A 333 -77.09 30.45 44.63
CA GLN A 333 -77.04 30.85 46.03
C GLN A 333 -77.94 32.06 46.30
N LYS A 334 -77.84 33.13 45.49
CA LYS A 334 -78.71 34.32 45.62
C LYS A 334 -80.19 34.02 45.43
N LEU A 335 -80.53 33.05 44.56
CA LEU A 335 -81.89 32.57 44.40
C LEU A 335 -82.38 31.88 45.68
N GLN A 336 -81.61 30.96 46.25
CA GLN A 336 -81.95 30.30 47.52
C GLN A 336 -82.05 31.28 48.70
N GLU A 337 -81.17 32.27 48.77
CA GLU A 337 -81.24 33.36 49.74
C GLU A 337 -82.56 34.14 49.59
N ALA A 338 -82.91 34.54 48.36
CA ALA A 338 -84.16 35.26 48.07
C ALA A 338 -85.42 34.40 48.29
N GLU A 339 -85.39 33.11 47.96
CA GLU A 339 -86.46 32.15 48.23
C GLU A 339 -86.68 31.99 49.74
N SER A 340 -85.62 31.77 50.52
CA SER A 340 -85.73 31.66 51.99
C SER A 340 -86.23 32.94 52.66
N LEU A 341 -85.87 34.11 52.13
CA LEU A 341 -86.34 35.41 52.61
C LEU A 341 -87.80 35.66 52.20
N ALA A 342 -88.22 35.20 51.02
CA ALA A 342 -89.62 35.22 50.60
C ALA A 342 -90.48 34.26 51.45
N GLU A 343 -89.98 33.07 51.80
CA GLU A 343 -90.63 32.15 52.74
C GLU A 343 -90.73 32.76 54.14
N SER A 344 -89.68 33.39 54.66
CA SER A 344 -89.72 34.10 55.95
C SER A 344 -90.79 35.19 55.93
N ASN A 345 -90.78 36.07 54.91
CA ASN A 345 -91.77 37.13 54.76
C ASN A 345 -93.20 36.59 54.61
N ALA A 346 -93.40 35.45 53.93
CA ALA A 346 -94.71 34.80 53.81
C ALA A 346 -95.18 34.21 55.14
N ASN A 347 -94.27 33.62 55.93
CA ASN A 347 -94.56 33.11 57.27
C ASN A 347 -94.85 34.24 58.26
N GLU A 348 -94.12 35.35 58.20
CA GLU A 348 -94.41 36.58 58.95
C GLU A 348 -95.78 37.17 58.55
N LEU A 349 -96.08 37.28 57.25
CA LEU A 349 -97.35 37.82 56.76
C LEU A 349 -98.54 36.92 57.11
N ASN A 350 -98.37 35.59 57.12
CA ASN A 350 -99.38 34.66 57.63
C ASN A 350 -99.53 34.74 59.15
N SER A 351 -98.44 34.93 59.89
CA SER A 351 -98.48 35.16 61.35
C SER A 351 -99.18 36.48 61.69
N LEU A 352 -98.94 37.53 60.91
CA LEU A 352 -99.61 38.82 61.02
C LEU A 352 -101.12 38.70 60.71
N LYS A 353 -101.49 37.99 59.64
CA LYS A 353 -102.90 37.67 59.34
C LYS A 353 -103.59 36.94 60.50
N LEU A 354 -103.00 35.85 60.98
CA LEU A 354 -103.51 35.12 62.15
C LEU A 354 -103.60 36.02 63.39
N SER A 355 -102.63 36.92 63.62
CA SER A 355 -102.69 37.89 64.71
C SER A 355 -103.78 38.95 64.53
N SER A 356 -104.18 39.26 63.29
CA SER A 356 -105.27 40.19 62.98
C SER A 356 -106.64 39.54 63.10
N GLU A 357 -106.79 38.30 62.62
CA GLU A 357 -108.00 37.48 62.75
C GLU A 357 -108.29 37.08 64.21
N THR A 358 -107.24 36.84 65.00
CA THR A 358 -107.34 36.62 66.46
C THR A 358 -107.33 37.90 67.28
N ASN A 359 -107.31 39.09 66.65
CA ASN A 359 -107.28 40.35 67.36
C ASN A 359 -108.69 40.71 67.90
N ILE A 360 -109.06 40.08 69.01
CA ILE A 360 -110.35 40.25 69.70
C ILE A 360 -110.66 41.75 69.95
N ALA A 361 -109.64 42.60 70.12
CA ALA A 361 -109.83 44.04 70.26
C ALA A 361 -110.39 44.71 68.99
N VAL A 362 -109.97 44.27 67.80
CA VAL A 362 -110.47 44.78 66.50
C VAL A 362 -111.89 44.29 66.27
N ALA A 363 -112.16 42.99 66.43
CA ALA A 363 -113.51 42.44 66.28
C ALA A 363 -114.52 43.07 67.28
N GLN A 364 -114.08 43.39 68.50
CA GLN A 364 -114.89 44.15 69.45
C GLN A 364 -115.04 45.64 69.08
N ALA A 365 -114.07 46.25 68.40
CA ALA A 365 -114.18 47.62 67.91
C ALA A 365 -115.14 47.71 66.72
N GLU A 366 -115.06 46.78 65.76
CA GLU A 366 -115.99 46.65 64.64
C GLU A 366 -117.42 46.39 65.13
N LYS A 367 -117.61 45.50 66.10
CA LYS A 367 -118.93 45.27 66.71
C LYS A 367 -119.49 46.52 67.39
N ARG A 368 -118.67 47.27 68.14
CA ARG A 368 -119.08 48.54 68.75
C ARG A 368 -119.33 49.63 67.70
N ALA A 369 -118.64 49.61 66.57
CA ALA A 369 -118.88 50.52 65.46
C ALA A 369 -120.21 50.22 64.78
N GLN A 370 -120.54 48.94 64.54
CA GLN A 370 -121.85 48.52 64.03
C GLN A 370 -122.98 48.88 65.01
N GLU A 371 -122.81 48.60 66.31
CA GLU A 371 -123.76 49.03 67.35
C GLU A 371 -123.96 50.54 67.38
N ALA A 372 -122.90 51.33 67.13
CA ALA A 372 -122.97 52.79 67.05
C ALA A 372 -123.62 53.29 65.74
N GLU A 373 -123.35 52.66 64.60
CA GLU A 373 -124.00 52.98 63.32
C GLU A 373 -125.49 52.65 63.34
N GLU A 374 -125.88 51.51 63.92
CA GLU A 374 -127.28 51.10 64.08
C GLU A 374 -128.03 52.05 65.03
N ALA A 375 -127.41 52.45 66.15
CA ALA A 375 -127.94 53.49 67.03
C ALA A 375 -128.02 54.88 66.36
N LEU A 376 -127.07 55.23 65.50
CA LEU A 376 -127.05 56.50 64.76
C LEU A 376 -128.10 56.51 63.64
N SER A 377 -128.34 55.37 62.99
CA SER A 377 -129.46 55.15 62.06
C SER A 377 -130.81 55.31 62.76
N MET A 378 -131.00 54.66 63.92
CA MET A 378 -132.19 54.87 64.77
C MET A 378 -132.37 56.34 65.16
N ALA A 379 -131.29 57.03 65.55
CA ALA A 379 -131.33 58.45 65.89
C ALA A 379 -131.65 59.35 64.68
N GLN A 380 -131.24 58.97 63.47
CA GLN A 380 -131.65 59.65 62.23
C GLN A 380 -133.14 59.41 61.92
N ASP A 381 -133.64 58.17 62.07
CA ASP A 381 -135.05 57.85 61.88
C ASP A 381 -135.96 58.57 62.90
N ASP A 382 -135.58 58.60 64.18
CA ASP A 382 -136.31 59.38 65.18
C ASP A 382 -136.17 60.90 64.94
N THR A 383 -135.03 61.39 64.45
CA THR A 383 -134.89 62.78 63.98
C THR A 383 -135.81 63.07 62.80
N ASN A 384 -135.98 62.12 61.86
CA ASN A 384 -136.89 62.24 60.72
C ASN A 384 -138.37 62.16 61.15
N ARG A 385 -138.71 61.37 62.17
CA ARG A 385 -140.03 61.35 62.81
C ARG A 385 -140.33 62.65 63.56
N ILE A 386 -139.38 63.18 64.31
CA ILE A 386 -139.48 64.48 64.98
C ILE A 386 -139.61 65.59 63.94
N LYS A 387 -138.82 65.56 62.87
CA LYS A 387 -138.91 66.52 61.77
C LYS A 387 -140.27 66.47 61.08
N SER A 388 -140.74 65.30 60.64
CA SER A 388 -142.03 65.16 59.96
C SER A 388 -143.24 65.47 60.87
N THR A 389 -143.18 65.16 62.16
CA THR A 389 -144.19 65.63 63.13
C THR A 389 -144.12 67.13 63.36
N SER A 390 -142.92 67.74 63.41
CA SER A 390 -142.77 69.20 63.49
C SER A 390 -143.21 69.92 62.21
N GLU A 391 -143.01 69.33 61.03
CA GLU A 391 -143.49 69.84 59.74
C GLU A 391 -145.01 69.71 59.62
N SER A 392 -145.59 68.62 60.14
CA SER A 392 -147.04 68.47 60.30
C SER A 392 -147.62 69.56 61.22
N GLN A 393 -147.04 69.76 62.41
CA GLN A 393 -147.43 70.84 63.33
C GLN A 393 -147.23 72.23 62.72
N LEU A 394 -146.13 72.48 61.98
CA LEU A 394 -145.91 73.74 61.27
C LEU A 394 -146.93 73.97 60.16
N ASN A 395 -147.35 72.94 59.44
CA ASN A 395 -148.37 73.06 58.40
C ASN A 395 -149.77 73.22 59.01
N GLU A 396 -150.06 72.58 60.15
CA GLU A 396 -151.28 72.83 60.93
C GLU A 396 -151.29 74.27 61.49
N MET A 397 -150.16 74.77 62.00
CA MET A 397 -150.01 76.15 62.46
C MET A 397 -150.07 77.16 61.32
N ARG A 398 -149.57 76.83 60.11
CA ARG A 398 -149.77 77.64 58.90
C ARG A 398 -151.23 77.65 58.45
N ALA A 399 -151.94 76.53 58.54
CA ALA A 399 -153.38 76.48 58.24
C ALA A 399 -154.19 77.31 59.25
N LYS A 400 -153.85 77.24 60.55
CA LYS A 400 -154.42 78.10 61.59
C LYS A 400 -154.07 79.58 61.36
N LEU A 401 -152.84 79.91 60.97
CA LEU A 401 -152.43 81.27 60.60
C LEU A 401 -153.20 81.80 59.39
N ALA A 402 -153.35 81.02 58.32
CA ALA A 402 -154.15 81.40 57.16
C ALA A 402 -155.65 81.61 57.51
N SER A 403 -156.19 80.76 58.38
CA SER A 403 -157.54 80.93 58.93
C SER A 403 -157.68 82.19 59.79
N VAL A 404 -156.62 82.60 60.48
CA VAL A 404 -156.58 83.83 61.29
C VAL A 404 -156.36 85.07 60.42
N GLU A 405 -155.47 85.06 59.42
CA GLU A 405 -155.29 86.16 58.46
C GLU A 405 -156.58 86.46 57.68
N SER A 406 -157.34 85.43 57.32
CA SER A 406 -158.65 85.56 56.69
C SER A 406 -159.67 86.28 57.59
N ALA A 407 -159.57 86.12 58.91
CA ALA A 407 -160.44 86.80 59.88
C ALA A 407 -159.91 88.20 60.27
N LEU A 408 -158.59 88.38 60.38
CA LEU A 408 -157.97 89.59 60.92
C LEU A 408 -158.08 90.81 59.98
N LYS A 409 -158.35 90.59 58.69
CA LYS A 409 -158.54 91.67 57.72
C LYS A 409 -159.87 92.45 57.87
N ALA A 410 -160.73 92.06 58.82
CA ALA A 410 -162.00 92.73 59.08
C ALA A 410 -161.92 93.87 60.12
N GLU A 411 -161.04 93.81 61.13
CA GLU A 411 -161.03 94.79 62.24
C GLU A 411 -159.65 95.42 62.59
N ARG A 412 -159.44 96.61 62.02
CA ARG A 412 -158.88 97.83 62.67
C ARG A 412 -157.78 97.73 63.75
N SER A 413 -156.61 98.27 63.35
CA SER A 413 -155.87 99.37 64.02
C SER A 413 -154.95 99.12 65.24
N LYS A 414 -153.94 100.00 65.37
CA LYS A 414 -153.00 100.25 66.50
C LYS A 414 -151.83 99.27 66.75
N SER A 415 -150.67 99.61 66.19
CA SER A 415 -149.34 99.86 66.85
C SER A 415 -149.03 99.34 68.27
N PRO A 416 -147.72 99.20 68.65
CA PRO A 416 -146.55 98.57 68.00
C PRO A 416 -145.75 97.74 69.09
N PRO A 417 -144.39 97.73 69.26
CA PRO A 417 -143.21 97.62 68.36
C PRO A 417 -142.18 96.49 68.75
N GLN A 418 -141.22 96.17 67.85
CA GLN A 418 -139.77 95.86 68.15
C GLN A 418 -139.33 94.67 69.07
N PRO A 419 -138.01 94.35 69.24
CA PRO A 419 -136.85 94.44 68.31
C PRO A 419 -135.86 93.22 68.29
N ASN A 420 -134.96 93.27 67.29
CA ASN A 420 -133.57 92.81 67.11
C ASN A 420 -132.73 92.19 68.27
N ASN A 421 -131.79 91.29 67.89
CA ASN A 421 -130.30 91.37 68.00
C ASN A 421 -129.71 89.94 67.72
N SER A 422 -128.56 89.64 67.08
CA SER A 422 -127.24 90.32 66.88
C SER A 422 -126.33 90.27 68.13
N ASP A 423 -125.00 90.06 68.07
CA ASP A 423 -124.08 89.74 66.95
C ASP A 423 -122.74 89.18 67.49
N GLU A 424 -121.72 89.05 66.62
CA GLU A 424 -120.26 89.12 66.90
C GLU A 424 -119.52 87.98 67.65
N MET A 425 -118.18 87.87 67.55
CA MET A 425 -117.32 87.76 66.35
C MET A 425 -115.86 87.38 66.70
N MET A 426 -115.11 86.95 65.67
CA MET A 426 -113.64 87.03 65.46
C MET A 426 -112.62 86.65 66.55
N GLY A 427 -111.67 85.80 66.15
CA GLY A 427 -110.42 85.51 66.88
C GLY A 427 -109.35 84.84 66.00
N LEU A 428 -108.92 85.54 64.92
CA LEU A 428 -107.76 85.30 64.04
C LEU A 428 -106.89 84.06 64.38
N ARG A 429 -106.71 83.03 63.54
CA ARG A 429 -106.49 82.99 62.07
C ARG A 429 -105.30 83.83 61.58
N GLN A 430 -104.12 83.63 62.17
CA GLN A 430 -102.83 84.09 61.66
C GLN A 430 -101.73 83.07 62.00
N GLN A 431 -100.59 83.11 61.29
CA GLN A 431 -99.37 82.31 61.52
C GLN A 431 -99.44 80.80 61.20
N LEU A 432 -99.69 80.45 59.93
CA LEU A 432 -99.48 79.08 59.39
C LEU A 432 -98.36 79.00 58.32
N ASP A 433 -97.65 80.11 58.06
CA ASP A 433 -96.80 80.28 56.86
C ASP A 433 -95.27 80.39 57.12
N THR A 434 -94.80 80.16 58.35
CA THR A 434 -93.41 80.47 58.75
C THR A 434 -92.53 79.25 59.09
N ALA A 435 -92.89 78.04 58.64
CA ALA A 435 -92.16 76.80 58.95
C ALA A 435 -91.50 76.09 57.74
N ASN A 436 -91.74 76.52 56.50
CA ASN A 436 -91.33 75.80 55.26
C ASN A 436 -90.02 76.32 54.61
N ARG A 437 -88.94 76.56 55.38
CA ARG A 437 -87.70 77.17 54.82
C ARG A 437 -86.33 76.68 55.35
N GLN A 438 -86.24 75.57 56.09
CA GLN A 438 -84.95 75.13 56.69
C GLN A 438 -84.62 73.62 56.56
N ILE A 439 -84.96 72.97 55.43
CA ILE A 439 -84.48 71.60 55.13
C ILE A 439 -83.95 71.49 53.68
N GLU A 440 -83.11 72.45 53.26
CA GLU A 440 -82.37 72.41 51.97
C GLU A 440 -80.83 72.53 52.13
N GLN A 441 -80.32 72.58 53.36
CA GLN A 441 -78.89 72.89 53.64
C GLN A 441 -78.03 71.68 54.06
N LEU A 442 -78.49 70.44 53.83
CA LEU A 442 -77.78 69.21 54.21
C LEU A 442 -77.60 68.19 53.06
N GLN A 443 -77.46 68.67 51.82
CA GLN A 443 -77.10 67.84 50.65
C GLN A 443 -75.90 68.36 49.85
N SER A 444 -75.07 69.25 50.43
CA SER A 444 -73.89 69.82 49.73
C SER A 444 -72.70 70.06 50.66
N LEU A 445 -72.10 68.98 51.17
CA LEU A 445 -70.72 69.00 51.67
C LEU A 445 -69.97 67.70 51.33
N LEU A 446 -68.91 67.87 50.55
CA LEU A 446 -67.69 67.04 50.55
C LEU A 446 -67.79 65.57 50.09
N SER A 447 -68.26 65.41 48.85
CA SER A 447 -67.69 64.39 47.97
C SER A 447 -66.41 64.92 47.29
N ASP A 448 -65.23 64.81 47.91
CA ASP A 448 -63.95 64.82 47.16
C ASP A 448 -62.75 64.27 47.94
N ALA A 449 -61.92 63.43 47.28
CA ALA A 449 -60.52 63.08 47.59
C ALA A 449 -60.04 61.83 46.79
N ARG A 450 -59.35 62.02 45.66
CA ARG A 450 -58.63 60.95 44.93
C ARG A 450 -57.10 61.05 45.12
N ALA A 451 -56.51 60.11 45.85
CA ALA A 451 -55.07 59.78 45.86
C ALA A 451 -54.87 58.40 46.57
N SER A 452 -53.86 57.56 46.31
CA SER A 452 -52.69 57.63 45.42
C SER A 452 -52.29 56.21 44.93
N LYS A 453 -51.36 56.10 43.96
CA LYS A 453 -50.75 54.83 43.49
C LYS A 453 -49.37 54.58 44.13
N THR A 454 -49.15 53.40 44.72
CA THR A 454 -47.88 52.60 44.77
C THR A 454 -48.11 51.36 45.66
N ALA A 455 -47.40 50.22 45.58
CA ALA A 455 -46.37 49.74 44.65
C ALA A 455 -46.44 48.19 44.53
N SER A 456 -45.59 47.58 43.70
CA SER A 456 -45.57 46.15 43.37
C SER A 456 -44.41 45.35 44.00
N ALA A 457 -44.70 44.18 44.58
CA ALA A 457 -43.84 42.98 44.71
C ALA A 457 -44.75 41.85 45.24
N SER A 458 -44.85 40.63 44.71
CA SER A 458 -43.88 39.74 44.05
C SER A 458 -42.76 39.26 44.97
N PHE A 459 -42.99 38.13 45.64
CA PHE A 459 -41.95 37.22 46.10
C PHE A 459 -42.42 35.78 45.85
N THR A 460 -41.67 35.03 45.05
CA THR A 460 -41.99 33.64 44.70
C THR A 460 -41.41 32.70 45.75
N ASN A 461 -42.20 31.70 46.18
CA ASN A 461 -41.71 30.59 46.99
C ASN A 461 -41.59 29.35 46.09
N LYS A 462 -40.39 28.77 46.00
CA LYS A 462 -40.05 27.78 44.96
C LYS A 462 -39.78 26.41 45.57
N LYS A 463 -40.76 25.51 45.47
CA LYS A 463 -40.70 24.08 45.77
C LYS A 463 -41.80 23.33 45.00
N ASN A 464 -41.66 22.08 44.55
CA ASN A 464 -40.45 21.36 44.11
C ASN A 464 -40.88 20.08 43.34
N GLU A 465 -41.57 20.26 42.22
CA GLU A 465 -42.04 19.21 41.30
C GLU A 465 -41.58 19.67 39.89
N ASP A 466 -41.04 18.85 38.98
CA ASP A 466 -40.88 17.38 38.98
C ASP A 466 -39.41 16.92 38.83
N PHE A 467 -39.10 15.72 39.33
CA PHE A 467 -37.81 15.02 39.11
C PHE A 467 -38.00 13.76 38.24
N ALA A 468 -38.73 13.90 37.14
CA ALA A 468 -39.12 12.78 36.27
C ALA A 468 -38.36 12.71 34.92
N GLU A 469 -37.49 13.67 34.59
CA GLU A 469 -36.58 13.58 33.45
C GLU A 469 -35.25 14.30 33.74
N THR A 470 -34.14 13.80 33.15
CA THR A 470 -32.79 14.21 33.57
C THR A 470 -32.38 15.55 32.94
N ASP A 471 -32.66 16.65 33.63
CA ASP A 471 -32.11 17.97 33.30
C ASP A 471 -30.62 18.07 33.67
N ILE A 472 -29.77 17.69 32.72
CA ILE A 472 -28.31 17.75 32.85
C ILE A 472 -27.76 19.15 32.53
N GLU A 473 -28.56 20.04 31.92
CA GLU A 473 -28.16 21.43 31.65
C GLU A 473 -28.32 22.30 32.90
N GLY A 474 -29.42 22.12 33.63
CA GLY A 474 -29.58 22.57 35.01
C GLY A 474 -28.44 22.05 35.91
N ALA A 475 -28.04 20.78 35.79
CA ALA A 475 -26.94 20.22 36.59
C ALA A 475 -25.59 20.92 36.33
N VAL A 476 -25.26 21.24 35.07
CA VAL A 476 -24.03 21.99 34.72
C VAL A 476 -24.06 23.41 35.27
N LEU A 477 -25.23 24.07 35.32
CA LEU A 477 -25.39 25.43 35.83
C LEU A 477 -25.50 25.53 37.36
N THR A 478 -26.01 24.51 38.04
CA THR A 478 -26.30 24.52 39.49
C THR A 478 -25.24 23.84 40.36
N GLY A 479 -24.29 23.11 39.77
CA GLY A 479 -23.16 22.50 40.50
C GLY A 479 -23.23 20.97 40.66
N GLY A 480 -24.18 20.31 39.99
CA GLY A 480 -24.27 18.86 39.91
C GLY A 480 -25.34 18.21 40.79
N SER A 481 -25.46 16.89 40.63
CA SER A 481 -26.33 15.98 41.38
C SER A 481 -25.59 14.66 41.61
N TYR A 482 -26.14 13.75 42.41
CA TYR A 482 -25.50 12.46 42.77
C TYR A 482 -25.06 11.58 41.57
N ALA A 483 -25.59 11.82 40.37
CA ALA A 483 -25.22 11.12 39.14
C ALA A 483 -24.27 11.87 38.19
N PHE A 484 -24.02 13.17 38.40
CA PHE A 484 -23.13 13.99 37.57
C PHE A 484 -22.56 15.18 38.34
N VAL A 485 -21.23 15.25 38.43
CA VAL A 485 -20.50 16.32 39.14
C VAL A 485 -19.61 17.08 38.15
N PRO A 486 -19.88 18.37 37.85
CA PRO A 486 -19.12 19.12 36.85
C PRO A 486 -17.65 19.32 37.23
N LEU A 487 -16.74 19.06 36.28
CA LEU A 487 -15.32 19.35 36.39
C LEU A 487 -15.08 20.84 36.65
N GLN A 488 -15.88 21.74 36.06
CA GLN A 488 -15.76 23.17 36.34
C GLN A 488 -16.06 23.48 37.82
N GLY A 489 -16.97 22.76 38.46
CA GLY A 489 -17.26 22.87 39.89
C GLY A 489 -16.05 22.45 40.72
N HIS A 490 -15.45 21.29 40.40
CA HIS A 490 -14.24 20.83 41.06
C HIS A 490 -13.06 21.80 40.90
N LEU A 491 -12.76 22.30 39.69
CA LEU A 491 -11.66 23.26 39.48
C LEU A 491 -11.88 24.59 40.21
N LYS A 492 -13.13 25.08 40.31
CA LYS A 492 -13.45 26.25 41.15
C LYS A 492 -13.17 25.97 42.63
N SER A 493 -13.54 24.78 43.13
CA SER A 493 -13.30 24.38 44.53
C SER A 493 -11.83 24.10 44.88
N ALA A 494 -10.96 23.88 43.88
CA ALA A 494 -9.55 23.54 44.05
C ALA A 494 -8.66 24.76 44.41
N THR A 495 -8.92 25.38 45.55
CA THR A 495 -8.22 26.59 46.06
C THR A 495 -6.71 26.42 46.23
N ASN A 496 -6.22 25.18 46.36
CA ASN A 496 -4.80 24.87 46.53
C ASN A 496 -3.96 25.02 45.25
N THR A 497 -4.57 25.26 44.08
CA THR A 497 -3.88 25.35 42.78
C THR A 497 -4.41 26.51 41.93
N PRO A 498 -3.90 27.74 42.11
CA PRO A 498 -4.42 28.95 41.42
C PRO A 498 -4.43 28.85 39.88
N ALA A 499 -3.51 28.09 39.29
CA ALA A 499 -3.47 27.86 37.84
C ALA A 499 -4.73 27.17 37.28
N LEU A 500 -5.43 26.36 38.10
CA LEU A 500 -6.67 25.68 37.69
C LEU A 500 -7.92 26.57 37.82
N GLN A 501 -7.83 27.67 38.58
CA GLN A 501 -8.86 28.71 38.67
C GLN A 501 -8.74 29.77 37.55
N HIS A 502 -7.71 29.67 36.69
CA HIS A 502 -7.53 30.57 35.55
C HIS A 502 -8.73 30.49 34.58
N PRO A 503 -9.24 31.63 34.03
CA PRO A 503 -10.46 31.62 33.21
C PRO A 503 -10.44 30.63 32.05
N VAL A 504 -9.29 30.46 31.38
CA VAL A 504 -9.11 29.50 30.29
C VAL A 504 -9.27 28.04 30.77
N ALA A 505 -8.75 27.69 31.95
CA ALA A 505 -8.89 26.35 32.51
C ALA A 505 -10.37 26.06 32.88
N LEU A 506 -11.06 27.04 33.46
CA LEU A 506 -12.49 26.96 33.77
C LEU A 506 -13.37 26.91 32.51
N GLN A 507 -12.93 27.50 31.39
CA GLN A 507 -13.62 27.43 30.10
C GLN A 507 -13.40 26.06 29.42
N ILE A 508 -12.18 25.51 29.46
CA ILE A 508 -11.87 24.16 28.99
C ILE A 508 -12.70 23.12 29.78
N ALA A 509 -12.75 23.23 31.10
CA ALA A 509 -13.56 22.35 31.95
C ALA A 509 -15.06 22.41 31.61
N ALA A 510 -15.64 23.61 31.42
CA ALA A 510 -17.04 23.74 31.02
C ALA A 510 -17.34 23.15 29.63
N ASN A 511 -16.38 23.21 28.70
CA ASN A 511 -16.50 22.56 27.39
C ASN A 511 -16.43 21.03 27.51
N PHE A 512 -15.56 20.50 28.39
CA PHE A 512 -15.52 19.07 28.71
C PHE A 512 -16.79 18.58 29.39
N ASP A 513 -17.33 19.34 30.34
CA ASP A 513 -18.61 19.04 31.00
C ASP A 513 -19.73 18.95 29.96
N ARG A 514 -19.90 19.96 29.10
CA ARG A 514 -20.87 19.96 27.99
C ARG A 514 -20.67 18.79 27.02
N ALA A 515 -19.44 18.49 26.63
CA ALA A 515 -19.13 17.36 25.74
C ALA A 515 -19.48 16.01 26.36
N SER A 516 -19.23 15.83 27.67
CA SER A 516 -19.57 14.61 28.40
C SER A 516 -21.08 14.39 28.48
N VAL A 517 -21.86 15.46 28.71
CA VAL A 517 -23.33 15.43 28.72
C VAL A 517 -23.89 15.10 27.33
N TYR A 518 -23.36 15.72 26.28
CA TYR A 518 -23.73 15.43 24.89
C TYR A 518 -23.47 13.96 24.50
N LEU A 519 -22.32 13.41 24.91
CA LEU A 519 -21.99 11.99 24.72
C LEU A 519 -22.92 11.08 25.54
N GLN A 520 -23.21 11.39 26.81
CA GLN A 520 -24.15 10.61 27.61
C GLN A 520 -25.54 10.52 26.94
N ARG A 521 -26.09 11.64 26.48
CA ARG A 521 -27.39 11.68 25.78
C ARG A 521 -27.40 10.99 24.39
N ARG A 522 -26.26 10.65 23.78
CA ARG A 522 -26.17 10.06 22.43
C ARG A 522 -25.35 8.75 22.38
N PRO A 523 -25.97 7.56 22.62
CA PRO A 523 -25.24 6.29 22.71
C PRO A 523 -24.51 5.89 21.41
N PHE A 524 -25.08 6.14 20.23
CA PHE A 524 -24.41 5.87 18.95
C PHE A 524 -23.14 6.71 18.75
N VAL A 525 -23.13 7.96 19.23
CA VAL A 525 -21.95 8.83 19.18
C VAL A 525 -20.86 8.32 20.13
N ARG A 526 -21.23 7.78 21.30
CA ARG A 526 -20.28 7.08 22.19
C ARG A 526 -19.64 5.86 21.50
N VAL A 527 -20.43 5.02 20.83
CA VAL A 527 -19.91 3.86 20.08
C VAL A 527 -18.97 4.30 18.95
N ALA A 528 -19.37 5.31 18.16
CA ALA A 528 -18.55 5.85 17.08
C ALA A 528 -17.22 6.45 17.58
N LEU A 529 -17.25 7.20 18.70
CA LEU A 529 -16.05 7.77 19.31
C LEU A 529 -15.11 6.69 19.86
N SER A 530 -15.65 5.66 20.52
CA SER A 530 -14.86 4.51 20.98
C SER A 530 -14.22 3.75 19.80
N PHE A 531 -14.96 3.54 18.71
CA PHE A 531 -14.44 2.89 17.51
C PHE A 531 -13.34 3.73 16.84
N TYR A 532 -13.53 5.04 16.73
CA TYR A 532 -12.51 5.98 16.24
C TYR A 532 -11.23 5.95 17.10
N LEU A 533 -11.36 5.94 18.42
CA LEU A 533 -10.19 5.85 19.32
C LEU A 533 -9.47 4.49 19.19
N ILE A 534 -10.19 3.39 19.00
CA ILE A 534 -9.60 2.07 18.74
C ILE A 534 -8.84 2.07 17.41
N LEU A 535 -9.42 2.61 16.34
CA LEU A 535 -8.75 2.75 15.03
C LEU A 535 -7.51 3.63 15.12
N LEU A 536 -7.58 4.76 15.85
CA LEU A 536 -6.45 5.65 16.07
C LEU A 536 -5.32 4.97 16.86
N HIS A 537 -5.67 4.14 17.86
CA HIS A 537 -4.68 3.41 18.65
C HIS A 537 -4.02 2.27 17.85
N LEU A 538 -4.78 1.59 16.98
CA LEU A 538 -4.26 0.62 16.02
C LEU A 538 -3.33 1.28 14.99
N TYR A 539 -3.69 2.45 14.48
CA TYR A 539 -2.87 3.21 13.53
C TYR A 539 -1.55 3.72 14.15
N MET A 540 -1.53 3.99 15.46
CA MET A 540 -0.33 4.37 16.22
C MET A 540 0.51 3.17 16.70
N LEU A 541 0.11 1.94 16.36
CA LEU A 541 0.79 0.68 16.70
C LEU A 541 1.42 -0.02 15.47
N VAL A 542 1.38 0.64 14.30
CA VAL A 542 1.92 0.21 13.01
C VAL A 542 3.01 1.17 12.56
#